data_AF-A0A521KZ51-F1
#
_entry.id   AF-A0A521KZ51-F1
#
_cell.length_a   1.000
_cell.length_b   1.000
_cell.length_c   1.000
_cell.angle_alpha   90.00
_cell.angle_beta   90.00
_cell.angle_gamma   90.00
#
_symmetry.space_group_name_H-M   'P 1'
#
loop_
_entity.id
_entity.type
_entity.pdbx_description
1 polymer ?
#
loop_
_entity_poly.entity_id
_entity_poly.type
_entity_poly.pdbx_seq_one_letter_code
_entity_poly.pdbx_strand_id
1 'polypeptide(L)' 'MQEIRERLSKAGSVVVLTGAGISAESGVPTFRGADGLWKNFRAEDLATPEAFARDPRLVWEW' A
#
# COMPACT_ATOMS: atom_id res chain seq x y z
N MET A 1 -20.03 1.03 -17.51
CA MET A 1 -19.92 2.37 -16.87
C MET A 1 -21.29 2.98 -16.51
N GLN A 2 -22.30 2.89 -17.37
CA GLN A 2 -23.63 3.48 -17.11
C GLN A 2 -24.30 2.93 -15.84
N GLU A 3 -24.28 1.61 -15.66
CA GLU A 3 -24.85 0.93 -14.49
C GLU A 3 -24.17 1.32 -13.16
N ILE A 4 -22.83 1.40 -13.15
CA ILE A 4 -22.07 1.82 -11.95
C ILE A 4 -22.44 3.25 -11.57
N ARG A 5 -22.55 4.15 -12.55
CA ARG A 5 -22.95 5.54 -12.32
C ARG A 5 -24.34 5.63 -11.69
N GLU A 6 -25.29 4.86 -12.21
CA GLU A 6 -26.66 4.83 -11.68
C GLU A 6 -26.73 4.28 -10.25
N ARG A 7 -25.96 3.22 -9.96
CA ARG A 7 -25.87 2.65 -8.61
C ARG A 7 -25.24 3.63 -7.63
N LEU A 8 -24.17 4.32 -8.02
CA LEU A 8 -23.53 5.34 -7.19
C LEU A 8 -24.44 6.55 -6.95
N SER A 9 -25.19 6.99 -7.96
CA SER A 9 -26.08 8.16 -7.82
C SER A 9 -27.30 7.90 -6.94
N LYS A 10 -27.69 6.63 -6.75
CA LYS A 10 -28.82 6.22 -5.89
C LYS A 10 -28.38 5.78 -4.48
N ALA A 11 -27.07 5.62 -4.24
CA ALA A 11 -26.58 5.18 -2.95
C ALA A 11 -26.73 6.29 -1.89
N GLY A 12 -27.40 5.98 -0.77
CA GLY A 12 -27.51 6.92 0.36
C GLY A 12 -26.23 7.06 1.18
N SER A 13 -25.30 6.11 1.03
CA SER A 13 -23.96 6.14 1.63
C SER A 13 -23.02 5.28 0.80
N VAL A 14 -21.78 5.74 0.62
CA VAL A 14 -20.74 5.04 -0.16
C VAL A 14 -19.46 4.99 0.67
N VAL A 15 -18.83 3.83 0.70
CA VAL A 15 -17.50 3.62 1.30
C VAL A 15 -16.57 3.09 0.22
N VAL A 16 -15.35 3.62 0.18
CA VAL A 16 -14.28 3.15 -0.71
C VAL A 16 -13.12 2.68 0.16
N LEU A 17 -12.79 1.40 0.04
CA LEU A 17 -11.59 0.82 0.64
C LEU A 17 -10.50 0.78 -0.43
N THR A 18 -9.36 1.39 -0.15
CA THR A 18 -8.21 1.43 -1.05
C THR A 18 -7.05 0.64 -0.46
N GLY A 19 -6.11 0.27 -1.33
CA GLY A 19 -4.82 -0.31 -0.93
C GLY A 19 -3.67 0.43 -1.63
N ALA A 20 -2.43 -0.01 -1.38
CA ALA A 20 -1.22 0.63 -1.94
C ALA A 20 -1.26 0.83 -3.47
N GLY A 21 -2.02 -0.01 -4.20
CA GLY A 21 -2.20 0.12 -5.65
C GLY A 21 -2.73 1.47 -6.11
N ILE A 22 -3.52 2.18 -5.29
CA ILE A 22 -4.01 3.53 -5.65
C ILE A 22 -2.88 4.56 -5.78
N SER A 23 -1.74 4.32 -5.12
CA SER A 23 -0.58 5.21 -5.12
C SER A 23 0.50 4.82 -6.14
N ALA A 24 0.34 3.69 -6.83
CA ALA A 24 1.33 3.21 -7.81
C ALA A 24 1.57 4.21 -8.94
N GLU A 25 0.50 4.82 -9.47
CA GLU A 25 0.58 5.85 -10.52
C GLU A 25 1.19 7.17 -10.03
N SER A 26 1.32 7.35 -8.71
CA SER A 26 2.04 8.47 -8.09
C SER A 26 3.52 8.17 -7.85
N GLY A 27 4.01 7.01 -8.30
CA GLY A 27 5.40 6.58 -8.12
C GLY A 27 5.71 6.00 -6.74
N VAL A 28 4.69 5.69 -5.92
CA VAL A 28 4.88 5.00 -4.64
C VAL A 28 4.88 3.48 -4.89
N PRO A 29 5.96 2.76 -4.56
CA PRO A 29 6.01 1.31 -4.73
C PRO A 29 4.94 0.61 -3.91
N THR A 30 4.41 -0.49 -4.44
CA THR A 30 3.42 -1.32 -3.73
C THR A 30 4.09 -2.55 -3.13
N PHE A 31 3.52 -3.09 -2.06
CA PHE A 31 4.03 -4.30 -1.38
C PHE A 31 4.22 -5.51 -2.30
N ARG A 32 3.50 -5.58 -3.43
CA ARG A 32 3.53 -6.73 -4.35
C ARG A 32 3.95 -6.35 -5.78
N GLY A 33 4.37 -5.11 -6.00
CA GLY A 33 4.82 -4.63 -7.31
C GLY A 33 6.24 -5.13 -7.63
N ALA A 34 6.63 -5.03 -8.90
CA ALA A 34 8.01 -5.33 -9.31
C ALA A 34 9.04 -4.43 -8.58
N ASP A 35 8.63 -3.22 -8.22
CA ASP A 35 9.42 -2.25 -7.43
C ASP A 35 9.23 -2.42 -5.90
N GLY A 36 8.55 -3.47 -5.45
CA GLY A 36 8.20 -3.70 -4.03
C GLY A 36 9.40 -4.04 -3.12
N LEU A 37 10.62 -3.99 -3.66
CA LEU A 37 11.87 -4.15 -2.92
C LEU A 37 12.54 -2.78 -2.78
N TRP A 38 12.60 -2.25 -1.57
CA TRP A 38 13.41 -1.07 -1.28
C TRP A 38 14.76 -1.51 -0.71
N LYS A 39 15.86 -1.12 -1.36
CA LYS A 39 17.23 -1.62 -1.07
C LYS A 39 17.37 -3.16 -1.03
N ASN A 40 16.59 -3.89 -1.83
CA ASN A 40 16.49 -5.36 -1.85
C ASN A 40 15.82 -6.01 -0.63
N PHE A 41 15.22 -5.23 0.27
CA PHE A 41 14.41 -5.75 1.37
C PHE A 41 12.94 -5.72 1.01
N ARG A 42 12.23 -6.80 1.36
CA ARG A 42 10.77 -6.80 1.31
C ARG A 42 10.23 -6.01 2.48
N ALA A 43 9.17 -5.25 2.27
CA ALA A 43 8.53 -4.49 3.32
C ALA A 43 8.05 -5.38 4.48
N GLU A 44 7.60 -6.60 4.18
CA GLU A 44 7.12 -7.52 5.20
C GLU A 44 8.24 -8.03 6.14
N ASP A 45 9.50 -7.94 5.72
CA ASP A 45 10.65 -8.39 6.53
C ASP A 45 11.10 -7.31 7.53
N LEU A 46 10.82 -6.03 7.25
CA LEU A 46 11.28 -4.89 8.04
C LEU A 46 10.17 -4.20 8.83
N ALA A 47 8.93 -4.24 8.37
CA ALA A 47 7.77 -3.66 9.06
C ALA A 47 7.24 -4.56 10.19
N THR A 48 8.14 -5.08 11.03
CA THR A 48 7.81 -5.92 12.19
C THR A 48 8.47 -5.40 13.46
N PRO A 49 7.83 -5.56 14.64
CA PRO A 49 8.44 -5.21 15.92
C PRO A 49 9.79 -5.90 16.15
N GLU A 50 9.92 -7.15 15.71
CA GLU A 50 11.13 -7.97 15.87
C GLU A 50 12.28 -7.43 15.01
N ALA A 51 12.01 -7.02 13.78
CA ALA A 51 13.03 -6.40 12.91
C ALA A 51 13.52 -5.08 13.51
N PHE A 52 12.60 -4.27 14.03
CA PHE A 52 12.94 -3.00 14.69
C PHE A 52 13.76 -3.22 15.97
N ALA A 53 13.41 -4.21 16.79
CA ALA A 53 14.17 -4.55 17.99
C ALA A 53 15.59 -5.06 17.65
N ARG A 54 15.74 -5.75 16.51
CA ARG A 54 17.02 -6.29 16.04
C ARG A 54 17.96 -5.22 15.47
N ASP A 55 17.47 -4.36 14.59
CA ASP A 55 18.24 -3.27 14.01
C ASP A 55 17.34 -2.05 13.72
N PRO A 56 17.13 -1.16 14.70
CA PRO A 56 16.25 -0.02 14.53
C PRO A 56 16.82 0.99 13.52
N ARG A 57 18.15 1.06 13.36
CA ARG A 57 18.78 1.97 12.40
C ARG A 57 18.47 1.52 10.98
N LEU A 58 18.59 0.22 10.69
CA LEU A 58 18.22 -0.33 9.39
C LEU A 58 16.74 -0.08 9.07
N VAL A 59 15.84 -0.28 10.03
CA VAL A 59 14.39 -0.04 9.82
C VAL A 59 14.06 1.44 9.63
N TRP A 60 14.78 2.37 10.26
CA TRP A 60 14.60 3.81 10.06
C TRP A 60 15.20 4.33 8.74
N GLU A 61 16.29 3.73 8.27
CA GLU A 61 16.92 4.07 7.00
C GLU A 61 16.26 3.40 5.79
N TRP A 62 15.31 2.50 6.05
CA TRP A 62 14.42 1.83 5.11
C TRP A 62 13.18 2.69 4.82
#